data_AF-A0A662IN30-F1
#
_entry.id   AF-A0A662IN30-F1
#
_cell.length_a   1.000
_cell.length_b   1.000
_cell.length_c   1.000
_cell.angle_alpha   90.00
_cell.angle_beta   90.00
_cell.angle_gamma   90.00
#
_symmetry.space_group_name_H-M   'P 1'
#
loop_
_entity.id
_entity.type
_entity.pdbx_description
1 polymer ?
#
loop_
_entity_poly.entity_id
_entity_poly.type
_entity_poly.pdbx_seq_one_letter_code
_entity_poly.pdbx_strand_id
1 'polypeptide(L)'
;MSVKITRRAEDLEIAFSSSDKSFILTINVKEGNITIRDATNVIISYEDQRRPIEEAAVHKEKEREAVKMREVRETIIELLRREGANNPHNALSIDEIIEIAQYNKGFYKPLYDFIKKYGVNEGRKLLALFVAGTLAREGLVNKICEQKNGKKEYKFFISEV
;
A
#
# COMPACT_ATOMS: atom_id res chain seq x y z
N MET A 1 -25.38 39.06 22.81
CA MET A 1 -24.76 38.05 21.91
C MET A 1 -23.42 38.59 21.49
N SER A 2 -22.34 37.85 21.72
CA SER A 2 -21.00 38.23 21.28
C SER A 2 -20.32 37.08 20.56
N VAL A 3 -19.64 37.40 19.47
CA VAL A 3 -18.71 36.52 18.77
C VAL A 3 -17.37 37.22 18.77
N LYS A 4 -16.33 36.54 19.25
CA LYS A 4 -14.95 37.02 19.20
C LYS A 4 -14.13 36.02 18.39
N ILE A 5 -13.49 36.52 17.34
CA ILE A 5 -12.58 35.74 16.51
C ILE A 5 -11.17 36.27 16.74
N THR A 6 -10.25 35.40 17.15
CA THR A 6 -8.85 35.74 17.41
C THR A 6 -7.96 34.83 16.58
N ARG A 7 -7.12 35.41 15.72
CA ARG A 7 -6.10 34.66 14.98
C ARG A 7 -4.77 34.70 15.72
N ARG A 8 -4.16 33.54 15.98
CA ARG A 8 -2.84 33.40 16.61
C ARG A 8 -1.97 32.49 15.76
N ALA A 9 -1.08 33.08 14.95
CA ALA A 9 -0.16 32.34 14.07
C ALA A 9 -0.85 31.23 13.24
N GLU A 10 -0.78 29.98 13.71
CA GLU A 10 -1.34 28.79 13.06
C GLU A 10 -2.75 28.41 13.57
N ASP A 11 -3.28 29.08 14.59
CA ASP A 11 -4.57 28.81 15.21
C ASP A 11 -5.60 29.94 14.98
N LEU A 12 -6.86 29.56 14.77
CA LEU A 12 -8.02 30.43 14.76
C LEU A 12 -8.93 30.08 15.95
N GLU A 13 -9.07 30.98 16.90
CA GLU A 13 -9.94 30.84 18.06
C GLU A 13 -11.25 31.60 17.82
N ILE A 14 -12.39 30.92 17.95
CA ILE A 14 -13.73 31.48 17.85
C ILE A 14 -14.43 31.25 19.19
N ALA A 15 -14.70 32.35 19.91
CA ALA A 15 -15.46 32.35 21.14
C ALA A 15 -16.84 32.95 20.91
N PHE A 16 -17.87 32.25 21.38
CA PHE A 16 -19.26 32.65 21.27
C PHE A 16 -19.93 32.65 22.63
N SER A 17 -20.76 33.66 22.90
CA SER A 17 -21.56 33.74 24.12
C SER A 17 -22.92 34.44 23.89
N SER A 18 -23.98 33.80 24.37
CA SER A 18 -25.34 34.33 24.55
C SER A 18 -25.81 34.09 25.99
N SER A 19 -27.06 34.43 26.30
CA SER A 19 -27.69 34.20 27.60
C SER A 19 -27.80 32.73 28.01
N ASP A 20 -27.83 31.82 27.04
CA ASP A 20 -28.16 30.40 27.21
C ASP A 20 -27.17 29.44 26.52
N LYS A 21 -26.25 29.97 25.70
CA LYS A 21 -25.31 29.21 24.89
C LYS A 21 -23.93 29.84 24.93
N SER A 22 -22.91 28.99 24.99
CA SER A 22 -21.53 29.44 24.87
C SER A 22 -20.66 28.36 24.24
N PHE A 23 -19.66 28.78 23.46
CA PHE A 23 -18.60 27.85 23.07
C PHE A 23 -17.26 28.55 22.82
N ILE A 24 -16.16 27.79 22.95
CA ILE A 24 -14.82 28.16 22.50
C ILE A 24 -14.31 27.09 21.56
N LEU A 25 -14.09 27.48 20.30
CA LEU A 25 -13.58 26.65 19.22
C LEU A 25 -12.17 27.09 18.84
N THR A 26 -11.22 26.17 18.76
CA THR A 26 -9.87 26.42 18.24
C THR A 26 -9.67 25.56 16.99
N ILE A 27 -9.31 26.20 15.87
CA ILE A 27 -9.01 25.55 14.60
C ILE A 27 -7.52 25.74 14.32
N ASN A 28 -6.74 24.67 14.33
CA ASN A 28 -5.39 24.70 13.79
C ASN A 28 -5.49 24.70 12.26
N VAL A 29 -5.11 25.82 11.64
CA VAL A 29 -5.28 26.07 10.21
C VAL A 29 -4.34 25.21 9.35
N LYS A 30 -3.23 24.73 9.92
CA LYS A 30 -2.21 23.94 9.21
C LYS A 30 -2.48 22.45 9.26
N GLU A 31 -2.88 21.94 10.43
CA GLU A 31 -3.16 20.52 10.65
C GLU A 31 -4.62 20.16 10.37
N GLY A 32 -5.49 21.16 10.25
CA GLY A 32 -6.94 20.95 10.11
C GLY A 32 -7.59 20.38 11.39
N ASN A 33 -6.90 20.50 12.52
CA ASN A 33 -7.37 19.99 13.81
C ASN A 33 -8.33 21.00 14.45
N ILE A 34 -9.49 20.52 14.88
CA ILE A 34 -10.52 21.34 15.55
C ILE A 34 -10.67 20.86 16.98
N THR A 35 -10.49 21.76 17.94
CA THR A 35 -10.65 21.49 19.37
C THR A 35 -11.76 22.36 19.94
N ILE A 36 -12.70 21.75 20.66
CA ILE A 36 -13.77 22.44 21.40
C ILE A 36 -13.40 22.39 22.87
N ARG A 37 -13.17 23.54 23.50
CA ARG A 37 -12.70 23.60 24.90
C ARG A 37 -13.83 23.78 25.90
N ASP A 38 -14.84 24.57 25.54
CA ASP A 38 -16.04 24.80 26.34
C ASP A 38 -17.23 24.82 25.38
N ALA A 39 -18.31 24.09 25.69
CA ALA A 39 -19.54 24.12 24.91
C ALA A 39 -20.75 23.84 25.82
N THR A 40 -21.66 24.81 25.93
CA THR A 40 -22.90 24.68 26.70
C THR A 40 -24.08 24.94 25.78
N ASN A 41 -24.96 23.94 25.62
CA ASN A 41 -26.18 24.01 24.80
C ASN A 41 -25.94 24.36 23.31
N VAL A 42 -24.87 23.83 22.71
CA VAL A 42 -24.50 24.09 21.30
C VAL A 42 -24.31 22.79 20.51
N ILE A 43 -24.78 22.77 19.26
CA ILE A 43 -24.41 21.77 18.25
C ILE A 43 -23.44 22.45 17.28
N ILE A 44 -22.27 21.86 17.08
CA ILE A 44 -21.25 22.36 16.15
C ILE A 44 -21.20 21.41 14.95
N SER A 45 -21.65 21.88 13.80
CA SER A 45 -21.54 21.16 12.52
C SER A 45 -20.37 21.72 11.73
N TYR A 46 -19.42 20.86 11.37
CA TYR A 46 -18.26 21.21 10.55
C TYR A 46 -18.34 20.48 9.21
N GLU A 47 -18.15 21.23 8.13
CA GLU A 47 -18.06 20.70 6.78
C GLU A 47 -16.74 21.17 6.17
N ASP A 48 -15.82 20.23 5.96
CA ASP A 48 -14.51 20.52 5.43
C ASP A 48 -14.58 20.72 3.91
N GLN A 49 -14.44 21.97 3.45
CA GLN A 49 -14.29 22.28 2.04
C GLN A 49 -12.82 22.27 1.61
N ARG A 50 -12.06 21.24 1.97
CA ARG A 50 -10.75 20.99 1.35
C ARG A 50 -10.95 20.86 -0.16
N ARG A 51 -10.47 21.85 -0.92
CA ARG A 51 -10.32 21.74 -2.37
C ARG A 51 -9.32 20.62 -2.67
N PRO A 52 -9.65 19.62 -3.50
CA PRO A 52 -8.77 18.50 -3.76
C PRO A 52 -7.64 18.95 -4.68
N ILE A 53 -6.47 19.28 -4.13
CA ILE A 53 -5.27 19.54 -4.93
C ILE A 53 -4.35 18.29 -4.98
N GLU A 54 -4.69 17.21 -4.28
CA GLU A 54 -3.82 16.02 -4.19
C GLU A 54 -4.24 14.82 -5.06
N GLU A 55 -5.46 14.79 -5.60
CA GLU A 55 -5.95 13.60 -6.33
C GLU A 55 -5.16 13.33 -7.62
N ALA A 56 -4.82 14.36 -8.40
CA ALA A 56 -4.12 14.17 -9.68
C ALA A 56 -2.67 13.66 -9.53
N ALA A 57 -1.98 14.00 -8.44
CA ALA A 57 -0.63 13.50 -8.16
C ALA A 57 -0.67 12.06 -7.64
N VAL A 58 -1.61 11.77 -6.73
CA VAL A 58 -1.83 10.43 -6.18
C VAL A 58 -2.30 9.44 -7.26
N HIS A 59 -3.15 9.87 -8.20
CA HIS A 59 -3.56 9.03 -9.33
C HIS A 59 -2.38 8.67 -10.24
N LYS A 60 -1.50 9.63 -10.56
CA LYS A 60 -0.30 9.36 -11.36
C LYS A 60 0.70 8.44 -10.67
N GLU A 61 0.84 8.55 -9.35
CA GLU A 61 1.70 7.63 -8.59
C GLU A 61 1.11 6.22 -8.54
N LYS A 62 -0.19 6.08 -8.30
CA LYS A 62 -0.89 4.79 -8.31
C LYS A 62 -0.81 4.11 -9.68
N GLU A 63 -0.97 4.86 -10.77
CA GLU A 63 -0.80 4.33 -12.14
C GLU A 63 0.63 3.84 -12.39
N ARG A 64 1.64 4.61 -11.97
CA ARG A 64 3.05 4.20 -12.09
C ARG A 64 3.36 2.94 -11.29
N GLU A 65 2.78 2.81 -10.10
CA GLU A 65 2.97 1.62 -9.27
C GLU A 65 2.24 0.41 -9.84
N ALA A 66 1.05 0.59 -10.42
CA ALA A 66 0.34 -0.45 -11.14
C ALA A 66 1.11 -0.96 -12.37
N VAL A 67 1.73 -0.07 -13.15
CA VAL A 67 2.59 -0.45 -14.29
C VAL A 67 3.78 -1.29 -13.80
N LYS A 68 4.47 -0.86 -12.75
CA LYS A 68 5.60 -1.61 -12.18
C LYS A 68 5.19 -3.01 -11.69
N MET A 69 4.03 -3.13 -11.05
CA MET A 69 3.54 -4.44 -10.60
C MET A 69 3.18 -5.37 -11.76
N ARG A 70 2.72 -4.82 -12.88
CA ARG A 70 2.51 -5.59 -14.11
C ARG A 70 3.83 -6.11 -14.68
N GLU A 71 4.87 -5.27 -14.73
CA GLU A 71 6.20 -5.69 -15.18
C GLU A 71 6.79 -6.78 -14.27
N VAL A 72 6.61 -6.66 -12.95
CA VAL A 72 7.03 -7.69 -11.98
C VAL A 72 6.27 -9.00 -12.24
N ARG A 73 4.96 -8.95 -12.48
CA ARG A 73 4.16 -10.13 -12.85
C ARG A 73 4.68 -10.81 -14.10
N GLU A 74 4.86 -10.06 -15.18
CA GLU A 74 5.35 -10.60 -16.46
C GLU A 74 6.75 -11.22 -16.28
N THR A 75 7.62 -10.57 -15.51
CA THR A 75 8.97 -11.07 -15.17
C THR A 75 8.93 -12.38 -14.38
N ILE A 76 8.03 -12.52 -13.40
CA ILE A 76 7.88 -13.77 -12.62
C ILE A 76 7.44 -14.93 -13.52
N ILE A 77 6.45 -14.68 -14.40
CA ILE A 77 5.95 -15.70 -15.33
C ILE A 77 7.05 -16.10 -16.31
N GLU A 78 7.80 -15.13 -16.84
CA GLU A 78 8.93 -15.42 -17.73
C GLU A 78 10.02 -16.23 -17.01
N LEU A 79 10.36 -15.86 -15.76
CA LEU A 79 11.33 -16.59 -14.95
C LEU A 79 10.88 -18.04 -14.76
N LEU A 80 9.65 -18.27 -14.29
CA LEU A 80 9.11 -19.64 -14.12
C LEU A 80 9.14 -20.43 -15.43
N ARG A 81 8.82 -19.80 -16.57
CA ARG A 81 8.88 -20.45 -17.89
C ARG A 81 10.31 -20.82 -18.28
N ARG A 82 11.28 -19.91 -18.12
CA ARG A 82 12.68 -20.13 -18.51
C ARG A 82 13.37 -21.19 -17.68
N GLU A 83 13.04 -21.24 -16.39
CA GLU A 83 13.58 -22.24 -15.46
C GLU A 83 12.83 -23.59 -15.55
N GLY A 84 11.90 -23.74 -16.49
CA GLY A 84 11.18 -25.00 -16.73
C GLY A 84 10.21 -25.37 -15.61
N ALA A 85 9.77 -24.40 -14.81
CA ALA A 85 8.78 -24.55 -13.75
C ALA A 85 7.36 -24.61 -14.34
N ASN A 86 7.11 -25.58 -15.22
CA ASN A 86 5.83 -25.81 -15.91
C ASN A 86 5.02 -26.99 -15.35
N ASN A 87 5.54 -27.64 -14.32
CA ASN A 87 4.92 -28.78 -13.66
C ASN A 87 5.29 -28.82 -12.17
N PRO A 88 4.56 -29.60 -11.34
CA PRO A 88 4.83 -29.68 -9.91
C PRO A 88 6.27 -30.08 -9.54
N HIS A 89 6.92 -30.94 -10.32
CA HIS A 89 8.26 -31.45 -9.99
C HIS A 89 9.36 -30.39 -10.16
N ASN A 90 9.14 -29.44 -11.06
CA ASN A 90 10.07 -28.34 -11.34
C ASN A 90 9.62 -27.01 -10.69
N ALA A 91 8.66 -27.06 -9.77
CA ALA A 91 8.12 -25.85 -9.15
C ALA A 91 9.19 -25.13 -8.31
N LEU A 92 9.19 -23.79 -8.35
CA LEU A 92 10.14 -22.96 -7.62
C LEU A 92 9.52 -22.35 -6.37
N SER A 93 10.28 -22.33 -5.29
CA SER A 93 9.97 -21.57 -4.07
C SER A 93 10.19 -20.07 -4.29
N ILE A 94 9.65 -19.26 -3.38
CA ILE A 94 9.91 -17.80 -3.38
C ILE A 94 11.39 -17.50 -3.21
N ASP A 95 12.10 -18.28 -2.38
CA ASP A 95 13.52 -18.07 -2.13
C ASP A 95 14.34 -18.36 -3.39
N GLU A 96 14.02 -19.44 -4.13
CA GLU A 96 14.65 -19.75 -5.42
C GLU A 96 14.37 -18.66 -6.47
N ILE A 97 13.12 -18.18 -6.57
CA ILE A 97 12.75 -17.08 -7.49
C ILE A 97 13.57 -15.82 -7.19
N ILE A 98 13.73 -15.48 -5.90
CA ILE A 98 14.53 -14.34 -5.45
C ILE A 98 16.01 -14.53 -5.79
N GLU A 99 16.55 -15.71 -5.53
CA GLU A 99 17.95 -16.04 -5.81
C GLU A 99 18.26 -15.93 -7.32
N ILE A 100 17.42 -16.54 -8.16
CA ILE A 100 17.55 -16.47 -9.62
C ILE A 100 17.48 -15.02 -10.12
N ALA A 101 16.53 -14.22 -9.59
CA ALA A 101 16.39 -12.81 -9.96
C ALA A 101 17.59 -11.96 -9.52
N GLN A 102 18.17 -12.26 -8.35
CA GLN A 102 19.36 -11.56 -7.85
C GLN A 102 20.63 -11.98 -8.58
N TYR A 103 20.72 -13.21 -9.06
CA TYR A 103 21.85 -13.67 -9.87
C TYR A 103 21.78 -13.09 -11.29
N ASN A 104 20.61 -13.15 -11.93
CA ASN A 104 20.38 -12.71 -13.31
C ASN A 104 19.77 -11.30 -13.40
N LYS A 105 20.37 -10.32 -12.70
CA LYS A 105 19.82 -8.96 -12.51
C LYS A 105 19.44 -8.22 -13.79
N GLY A 106 20.20 -8.43 -14.86
CA GLY A 106 19.93 -7.81 -16.16
C GLY A 106 18.71 -8.40 -16.85
N PHE A 107 18.50 -9.71 -16.68
CA PHE A 107 17.41 -10.45 -17.31
C PHE A 107 16.09 -10.22 -16.58
N TYR A 108 16.12 -10.25 -15.24
CA TYR A 108 14.94 -10.10 -14.39
C TYR A 108 14.91 -8.74 -13.69
N LYS A 109 15.27 -7.67 -14.42
CA LYS A 109 15.47 -6.33 -13.87
C LYS A 109 14.27 -5.79 -13.07
N PRO A 110 13.00 -5.90 -13.54
CA PRO A 110 11.86 -5.41 -12.76
C PRO A 110 11.71 -6.10 -11.40
N LEU A 111 11.91 -7.43 -11.37
CA LEU A 111 11.86 -8.23 -10.15
C LEU A 111 13.05 -7.92 -9.22
N TYR A 112 14.25 -7.75 -9.78
CA TYR A 112 15.43 -7.34 -9.02
C TYR A 112 15.25 -5.94 -8.39
N ASP A 113 14.77 -4.96 -9.15
CA ASP A 113 14.53 -3.60 -8.67
C ASP A 113 13.44 -3.59 -7.58
N PHE A 114 12.41 -4.44 -7.72
CA PHE A 114 11.41 -4.65 -6.68
C PHE A 114 12.03 -5.15 -5.38
N ILE A 115 12.82 -6.23 -5.42
CA ILE A 115 13.49 -6.79 -4.24
C ILE A 115 14.44 -5.76 -3.62
N LYS A 116 15.16 -4.99 -4.44
CA LYS A 116 16.07 -3.94 -3.97
C LYS A 116 15.32 -2.79 -3.29
N LYS A 117 14.14 -2.39 -3.79
CA LYS A 117 13.31 -1.31 -3.21
C LYS A 117 12.85 -1.63 -1.79
N TYR A 118 12.39 -2.86 -1.55
CA TYR A 118 11.82 -3.27 -0.26
C TYR A 118 12.82 -3.98 0.66
N GLY A 119 13.98 -4.38 0.14
CA GLY A 119 14.94 -5.25 0.83
C GLY A 119 14.51 -6.72 0.79
N VAL A 120 15.47 -7.62 0.99
CA VAL A 120 15.26 -9.08 0.79
C VAL A 120 14.13 -9.64 1.65
N ASN A 121 14.10 -9.31 2.94
CA ASN A 121 13.11 -9.87 3.87
C ASN A 121 11.68 -9.41 3.57
N GLU A 122 11.49 -8.11 3.32
CA GLU A 122 10.16 -7.56 3.07
C GLU A 122 9.72 -7.83 1.62
N GLY A 123 10.64 -7.71 0.67
CA GLY A 123 10.44 -8.14 -0.72
C GLY A 123 10.00 -9.59 -0.80
N ARG A 124 10.57 -10.50 0.01
CA ARG A 124 10.13 -11.90 0.10
C ARG A 124 8.67 -12.04 0.52
N LYS A 125 8.24 -11.33 1.58
CA LYS A 125 6.85 -11.40 2.05
C LYS A 125 5.89 -10.86 1.00
N LEU A 126 6.22 -9.71 0.42
CA LEU A 126 5.38 -9.08 -0.61
C LEU A 126 5.30 -9.94 -1.87
N LEU A 127 6.42 -10.54 -2.30
CA LEU A 127 6.45 -11.46 -3.43
C LEU A 127 5.62 -12.71 -3.15
N ALA A 128 5.74 -13.29 -1.95
CA ALA A 128 4.94 -14.42 -1.54
C ALA A 128 3.43 -14.11 -1.57
N LEU A 129 3.03 -12.94 -1.07
CA LEU A 129 1.64 -12.47 -1.13
C LEU A 129 1.17 -12.26 -2.58
N PHE A 130 2.03 -11.70 -3.43
CA PHE A 130 1.70 -11.43 -4.82
C PHE A 130 1.55 -12.71 -5.64
N VAL A 131 2.51 -13.64 -5.53
CA VAL A 131 2.52 -14.91 -6.26
C VAL A 131 1.41 -15.83 -5.74
N ALA A 132 1.36 -16.08 -4.43
CA ALA A 132 0.37 -16.99 -3.84
C ALA A 132 -1.04 -16.40 -3.77
N GLY A 133 -1.17 -15.07 -3.79
CA GLY A 133 -2.44 -14.37 -3.72
C GLY A 133 -2.95 -13.95 -5.09
N THR A 134 -2.25 -13.04 -5.76
CA THR A 134 -2.73 -12.47 -7.03
C THR A 134 -2.57 -13.46 -8.18
N LEU A 135 -1.34 -13.93 -8.44
CA LEU A 135 -1.10 -14.78 -9.62
C LEU A 135 -1.81 -16.13 -9.52
N ALA A 136 -1.89 -16.72 -8.33
CA ALA A 136 -2.61 -17.97 -8.12
C ALA A 136 -4.13 -17.82 -8.27
N ARG A 137 -4.73 -16.73 -7.78
CA ARG A 137 -6.17 -16.46 -7.98
C ARG A 137 -6.51 -16.18 -9.43
N GLU A 138 -5.59 -15.58 -10.17
CA GLU A 138 -5.72 -15.36 -11.62
C GLU A 138 -5.45 -16.63 -12.45
N GLY A 139 -5.09 -17.76 -11.83
CA GLY A 139 -4.83 -19.03 -12.51
C GLY A 139 -3.53 -19.05 -13.34
N LEU A 140 -2.64 -18.08 -13.15
CA LEU A 140 -1.40 -17.96 -13.92
C LEU A 140 -0.29 -18.84 -13.37
N VAL A 141 -0.35 -19.12 -12.07
CA VAL A 141 0.56 -20.01 -11.38
C VAL A 141 -0.24 -20.95 -10.50
N ASN A 142 0.20 -22.21 -10.46
CA ASN A 142 -0.27 -23.18 -9.50
C ASN A 142 0.66 -23.22 -8.30
N LYS A 143 0.14 -23.72 -7.19
CA LYS A 143 0.85 -23.80 -5.93
C LYS A 143 0.83 -25.23 -5.43
N ILE A 144 1.99 -25.75 -5.04
CA ILE A 144 2.11 -27.00 -4.30
C ILE A 144 2.71 -26.74 -2.92
N CYS A 145 2.43 -27.63 -1.98
CA CYS A 145 3.02 -27.61 -0.66
C CYS A 145 3.84 -28.88 -0.47
N GLU A 146 5.14 -28.71 -0.26
CA GLU A 146 6.05 -29.80 0.08
C GLU A 146 6.39 -29.72 1.57
N GLN A 147 6.54 -30.88 2.21
CA GLN A 147 7.00 -30.96 3.58
C GLN A 147 8.48 -31.32 3.58
N LYS A 148 9.33 -30.37 3.96
CA LYS A 148 10.80 -30.52 3.98
C LYS A 148 11.30 -30.23 5.39
N ASN A 149 11.98 -31.19 6.00
CA ASN A 149 12.51 -31.09 7.37
C ASN A 149 11.47 -30.62 8.42
N GLY A 150 10.23 -31.13 8.31
CA GLY A 150 9.13 -30.76 9.21
C GLY A 150 8.50 -29.38 8.96
N LYS A 151 9.02 -28.60 8.01
CA LYS A 151 8.44 -27.31 7.60
C LYS A 151 7.66 -27.46 6.29
N LYS A 152 6.55 -26.73 6.19
CA LYS A 152 5.80 -26.58 4.95
C LYS A 152 6.49 -25.54 4.08
N GLU A 153 6.90 -25.95 2.89
CA GLU A 153 7.46 -25.10 1.85
C GLU A 153 6.44 -25.01 0.71
N TYR A 154 6.21 -23.80 0.20
CA TYR A 154 5.32 -23.58 -0.92
C TYR A 154 6.12 -23.28 -2.17
N LYS A 155 5.78 -23.99 -3.26
CA LYS A 155 6.41 -23.83 -4.57
C LYS A 155 5.36 -23.55 -5.64
N PHE A 156 5.81 -22.90 -6.71
CA PHE A 156 4.97 -22.35 -7.75
C PHE A 156 5.44 -22.79 -9.14
N PHE A 157 4.49 -23.07 -10.03
CA PHE A 157 4.75 -23.45 -11.41
C PHE A 157 3.65 -22.90 -12.32
N ILE A 158 3.95 -22.65 -13.59
CA ILE A 158 2.95 -22.27 -14.59
C ILE A 158 2.22 -23.51 -15.10
N SER A 159 0.90 -23.44 -15.27
CA SER A 159 0.20 -24.41 -16.12
C SER A 159 0.45 -24.02 -17.57
N GLU A 160 1.05 -24.90 -18.36
CA GLU A 160 0.95 -24.79 -19.81
C GLU A 160 -0.52 -25.03 -20.21
N VAL A 161 -1.05 -24.14 -21.05
CA VAL A 161 -2.32 -24.32 -21.75
C VAL A 161 -2.04 -25.05 -23.06
#